data_AF-A0A2G2JSD8-F1
#
_entry.id   AF-A0A2G2JSD8-F1
#
_cell.length_a   1.000
_cell.length_b   1.000
_cell.length_c   1.000
_cell.angle_alpha   90.00
_cell.angle_beta   90.00
_cell.angle_gamma   90.00
#
_symmetry.space_group_name_H-M   'P 1'
#
loop_
_entity.id
_entity.type
_entity.pdbx_description
1 polymer ?
#
loop_
_entity_poly.entity_id
_entity_poly.type
_entity_poly.pdbx_seq_one_letter_code
_entity_poly.pdbx_strand_id
1 'polypeptide(L)'
;MRRTTLLLAMTTGLILSGCASAPKGLDNIRDQASREAVSTSRSGTTLITEAESLSRDAQAQETYRFAPVLTKEAASSLKEARMLQNKGRADDQVRVKALAASATYQRALEHTLMARDTLAPSLAHMEVLNRINSRTYYPSDVAHVESKFANIIATLETTAAPASTAQSQRELLLDMHAVEVSTIGFLQLQKVRNQMKNLKDANAATLIPRSYKTAAKTLASAEDLVQKTPRAEAEIASLREQAEVSAAHAQVILSMVNETLDANSDNAEALVLRTERWLYNIAGALKYPDIRHLPMDEQSRQLADGIEELLQR
;
A
#
# COMPACT_ATOMS: atom_id res chain seq x y z
N MET A 1 54.31 2.68 -54.99
CA MET A 1 54.07 1.52 -54.11
C MET A 1 53.91 2.01 -52.68
N ARG A 2 52.67 2.06 -52.15
CA ARG A 2 52.35 2.46 -50.77
C ARG A 2 52.21 1.18 -49.93
N ARG A 3 52.97 1.06 -48.84
CA ARG A 3 52.81 0.00 -47.83
C ARG A 3 51.94 0.56 -46.69
N THR A 4 50.80 -0.07 -46.48
CA THR A 4 49.87 0.16 -45.37
C THR A 4 50.25 -0.76 -44.21
N THR A 5 50.54 -0.18 -43.05
CA THR A 5 50.65 -0.91 -41.76
C THR A 5 49.38 -0.65 -40.96
N LEU A 6 48.63 -1.72 -40.72
CA LEU A 6 47.41 -1.75 -39.92
C LEU A 6 47.79 -1.98 -38.44
N LEU A 7 47.53 -1.01 -37.57
CA LEU A 7 47.67 -1.15 -36.12
C LEU A 7 46.32 -1.60 -35.54
N LEU A 8 46.25 -2.83 -35.05
CA LEU A 8 45.09 -3.40 -34.39
C LEU A 8 45.18 -3.09 -32.89
N ALA A 9 44.38 -2.14 -32.40
CA ALA A 9 44.25 -1.85 -30.98
C ALA A 9 43.28 -2.87 -30.35
N MET A 10 43.82 -3.75 -29.50
CA MET A 10 43.06 -4.74 -28.73
C MET A 10 42.67 -4.10 -27.40
N THR A 11 41.45 -3.57 -27.31
CA THR A 11 40.85 -3.06 -26.07
C THR A 11 40.23 -4.20 -25.28
N THR A 12 40.94 -4.66 -24.25
CA THR A 12 40.42 -5.57 -23.22
C THR A 12 39.39 -4.83 -22.36
N GLY A 13 38.11 -5.10 -22.61
CA GLY A 13 37.02 -4.67 -21.74
C GLY A 13 37.06 -5.44 -20.41
N LEU A 14 37.49 -4.78 -19.35
CA LEU A 14 37.26 -5.21 -17.98
C LEU A 14 35.76 -5.12 -17.69
N ILE A 15 35.07 -6.25 -17.74
CA ILE A 15 33.70 -6.36 -17.25
C ILE A 15 33.79 -6.35 -15.72
N LEU A 16 33.56 -5.18 -15.12
CA LEU A 16 33.24 -5.03 -13.71
C LEU A 16 31.89 -5.71 -13.45
N SER A 17 31.91 -7.01 -13.16
CA SER A 17 30.80 -7.65 -12.47
C SER A 17 30.71 -7.02 -11.08
N GLY A 18 29.69 -6.21 -10.84
CA GLY A 18 29.37 -5.69 -9.51
C GLY A 18 29.15 -6.87 -8.56
N CYS A 19 30.14 -7.16 -7.72
CA CYS A 19 30.01 -8.14 -6.65
C CYS A 19 28.96 -7.61 -5.68
N ALA A 20 27.75 -8.17 -5.73
CA ALA A 20 26.88 -8.19 -4.56
C ALA A 20 27.71 -8.77 -3.41
N SER A 21 27.87 -8.01 -2.33
CA SER A 21 28.67 -8.42 -1.18
C SER A 21 28.11 -9.73 -0.62
N ALA A 22 28.97 -10.74 -0.51
CA ALA A 22 28.59 -12.06 -0.02
C ALA A 22 28.05 -11.96 1.42
N PRO A 23 27.11 -12.84 1.81
CA PRO A 23 26.64 -12.94 3.20
C PRO A 23 27.81 -13.06 4.18
N LYS A 24 27.79 -12.27 5.25
CA LYS A 24 28.86 -12.29 6.26
C LYS A 24 29.01 -13.70 6.85
N GLY A 25 30.25 -14.19 6.82
CA GLY A 25 30.60 -15.50 7.38
C GLY A 25 30.40 -16.67 6.42
N LEU A 26 30.01 -16.45 5.17
CA LEU A 26 29.84 -17.52 4.18
C LEU A 26 31.16 -18.28 3.91
N ASP A 27 32.29 -17.57 3.85
CA ASP A 27 33.59 -18.22 3.66
C ASP A 27 33.99 -19.08 4.87
N ASN A 28 33.67 -18.62 6.09
CA ASN A 28 33.90 -19.41 7.30
C ASN A 28 33.09 -20.71 7.29
N ILE A 29 31.85 -20.68 6.78
CA ILE A 29 31.00 -21.88 6.62
C ILE A 29 31.65 -22.86 5.65
N ARG A 30 32.15 -22.38 4.50
CA ARG A 30 32.83 -23.22 3.50
C ARG A 30 34.13 -23.83 4.05
N ASP A 31 34.91 -23.04 4.79
CA ASP A 31 36.15 -23.50 5.42
C ASP A 31 35.88 -24.55 6.50
N GLN A 32 34.84 -24.36 7.31
CA GLN A 32 34.44 -25.33 8.32
C GLN A 32 33.94 -26.62 7.69
N ALA A 33 33.10 -26.55 6.66
CA ALA A 33 32.64 -27.72 5.92
C ALA A 33 33.79 -28.51 5.28
N SER A 34 34.81 -27.80 4.77
CA SER A 34 36.00 -28.43 4.20
C SER A 34 36.83 -29.17 5.25
N ARG A 35 36.98 -28.59 6.46
CA ARG A 35 37.66 -29.25 7.58
C ARG A 35 36.89 -30.47 8.08
N GLU A 36 35.57 -30.37 8.20
CA GLU A 36 34.70 -31.46 8.64
C GLU A 36 34.68 -32.63 7.64
N ALA A 37 34.78 -32.34 6.34
CA ALA A 37 34.83 -33.37 5.31
C ALA A 37 36.06 -34.30 5.41
N VAL A 38 37.13 -33.85 6.06
CA VAL A 38 38.34 -34.66 6.29
C VAL A 38 38.19 -35.57 7.51
N SER A 39 37.48 -35.12 8.54
CA SER A 39 37.36 -35.83 9.82
C SER A 39 36.11 -36.71 9.95
N THR A 40 35.06 -36.45 9.15
CA THR A 40 33.80 -37.19 9.23
C THR A 40 33.93 -38.63 8.71
N SER A 41 33.23 -39.56 9.36
CA SER A 41 33.09 -40.95 8.91
C SER A 41 31.86 -41.18 8.02
N ARG A 42 31.00 -40.17 7.86
CA ARG A 42 29.77 -40.24 7.06
C ARG A 42 30.11 -40.23 5.57
N SER A 43 29.41 -41.04 4.79
CA SER A 43 29.61 -41.09 3.33
C SER A 43 29.06 -39.83 2.64
N GLY A 44 29.61 -39.48 1.47
CA GLY A 44 29.09 -38.42 0.62
C GLY A 44 27.61 -38.61 0.26
N THR A 45 27.18 -39.85 0.01
CA THR A 45 25.77 -40.18 -0.27
C THR A 45 24.84 -39.85 0.90
N THR A 46 25.24 -40.19 2.12
CA THR A 46 24.49 -39.88 3.34
C THR A 46 24.36 -38.36 3.52
N LEU A 47 25.45 -37.63 3.28
CA LEU A 47 25.48 -36.17 3.42
C LEU A 47 24.67 -35.46 2.33
N ILE A 48 24.64 -35.98 1.10
CA ILE A 48 23.74 -35.49 0.05
C ILE A 48 22.28 -35.65 0.49
N THR A 49 21.92 -36.82 1.02
CA THR A 49 20.53 -37.09 1.47
C THR A 49 20.10 -36.13 2.59
N GLU A 50 21.00 -35.79 3.51
CA GLU A 50 20.75 -34.79 4.55
C GLU A 50 20.58 -33.39 3.96
N ALA A 51 21.50 -32.96 3.08
CA ALA A 51 21.40 -31.67 2.41
C ALA A 51 20.12 -31.54 1.58
N GLU A 52 19.63 -32.62 0.99
CA GLU A 52 18.32 -32.68 0.31
C GLU A 52 17.14 -32.52 1.27
N SER A 53 17.23 -33.08 2.48
CA SER A 53 16.23 -32.85 3.52
C SER A 53 16.18 -31.39 3.93
N LEU A 54 17.35 -30.81 4.21
CA LEU A 54 17.47 -29.39 4.54
C LEU A 54 17.00 -28.48 3.40
N SER A 55 17.22 -28.88 2.14
CA SER A 55 16.69 -28.16 0.98
C SER A 55 15.16 -28.12 0.95
N ARG A 56 14.49 -29.23 1.30
CA ARG A 56 13.02 -29.28 1.42
C ARG A 56 12.52 -28.41 2.56
N ASP A 57 13.20 -28.46 3.71
CA ASP A 57 12.86 -27.62 4.87
C ASP A 57 13.03 -26.14 4.54
N ALA A 58 14.13 -25.79 3.85
CA ALA A 58 14.41 -24.44 3.38
C ALA A 58 13.34 -23.93 2.40
N GLN A 59 12.86 -24.78 1.49
CA GLN A 59 11.75 -24.44 0.61
C GLN A 59 10.45 -24.22 1.38
N ALA A 60 10.12 -25.10 2.33
CA ALA A 60 8.92 -24.99 3.16
C ALA A 60 8.93 -23.73 4.04
N GLN A 61 10.11 -23.30 4.47
CA GLN A 61 10.31 -22.07 5.23
C GLN A 61 10.54 -20.84 4.35
N GLU A 62 10.38 -20.95 3.03
CA GLU A 62 10.54 -19.86 2.07
C GLU A 62 11.90 -19.13 2.19
N THR A 63 12.99 -19.85 2.45
CA THR A 63 14.31 -19.21 2.58
C THR A 63 14.72 -18.48 1.31
N TYR A 64 14.21 -18.87 0.14
CA TYR A 64 14.42 -18.14 -1.13
C TYR A 64 13.91 -16.69 -1.09
N ARG A 65 12.96 -16.36 -0.19
CA ARG A 65 12.40 -15.03 -0.02
C ARG A 65 13.17 -14.20 1.01
N PHE A 66 13.60 -14.82 2.11
CA PHE A 66 14.19 -14.12 3.26
C PHE A 66 15.71 -14.26 3.39
N ALA A 67 16.28 -15.27 2.74
CA ALA A 67 17.71 -15.55 2.64
C ALA A 67 18.07 -15.99 1.19
N PRO A 68 17.78 -15.15 0.17
CA PRO A 68 17.91 -15.53 -1.24
C PRO A 68 19.34 -15.93 -1.64
N VAL A 69 20.37 -15.23 -1.14
CA VAL A 69 21.77 -15.50 -1.53
C VAL A 69 22.27 -16.80 -0.91
N LEU A 70 22.01 -17.03 0.38
CA LEU A 70 22.35 -18.26 1.10
C LEU A 70 21.63 -19.46 0.49
N THR A 71 20.34 -19.32 0.17
CA THR A 71 19.55 -20.39 -0.46
C THR A 71 20.12 -20.77 -1.82
N LYS A 72 20.49 -19.78 -2.64
CA LYS A 72 21.11 -20.00 -3.95
C LYS A 72 22.46 -20.68 -3.84
N GLU A 73 23.28 -20.27 -2.88
CA GLU A 73 24.61 -20.85 -2.65
C GLU A 73 24.53 -22.31 -2.17
N ALA A 74 23.63 -22.59 -1.22
CA ALA A 74 23.39 -23.94 -0.73
C ALA A 74 22.91 -24.88 -1.85
N ALA A 75 21.98 -24.40 -2.70
CA ALA A 75 21.50 -25.14 -3.85
C ALA A 75 22.60 -25.43 -4.88
N SER A 76 23.51 -24.47 -5.11
CA SER A 76 24.68 -24.66 -5.98
C SER A 76 25.60 -25.73 -5.43
N SER A 77 25.93 -25.67 -4.13
CA SER A 77 26.78 -26.66 -3.46
C SER A 77 26.18 -28.07 -3.50
N LEU A 78 24.87 -28.21 -3.29
CA LEU A 78 24.17 -29.49 -3.38
C LEU A 78 24.20 -30.05 -4.81
N LYS A 79 23.99 -29.20 -5.81
CA LYS A 79 24.07 -29.58 -7.23
C LYS A 79 25.48 -30.07 -7.59
N GLU A 80 26.51 -29.41 -7.09
CA GLU A 80 27.90 -29.82 -7.29
C GLU A 80 28.22 -31.15 -6.61
N ALA A 81 27.75 -31.38 -5.38
CA ALA A 81 27.91 -32.65 -4.67
C ALA A 81 27.34 -33.83 -5.46
N ARG A 82 26.09 -33.69 -5.96
CA ARG A 82 25.43 -34.69 -6.81
C ARG A 82 26.22 -34.93 -8.11
N MET A 83 26.74 -33.86 -8.74
CA MET A 83 27.54 -33.99 -9.95
C MET A 83 28.83 -34.78 -9.70
N LEU A 84 29.52 -34.53 -8.60
CA LEU A 84 30.76 -35.23 -8.24
C LEU A 84 30.49 -36.72 -7.97
N GLN A 85 29.40 -37.02 -7.23
CA GLN A 85 28.97 -38.40 -6.97
C GLN A 85 28.65 -39.15 -8.28
N ASN A 86 27.87 -38.54 -9.16
CA ASN A 86 27.49 -39.16 -10.44
C ASN A 86 28.68 -39.40 -11.38
N LYS A 87 29.75 -38.60 -11.23
CA LYS A 87 31.00 -38.77 -11.98
C LYS A 87 31.98 -39.76 -11.34
N GLY A 88 31.59 -40.43 -10.25
CA GLY A 88 32.44 -41.38 -9.53
C GLY A 88 33.70 -40.72 -8.94
N ARG A 89 33.62 -39.44 -8.57
CA ARG A 89 34.74 -38.73 -7.92
C ARG A 89 34.95 -39.27 -6.50
N ALA A 90 36.14 -39.01 -5.97
CA ALA A 90 36.50 -39.44 -4.62
C ALA A 90 35.49 -38.89 -3.59
N ASP A 91 35.15 -39.73 -2.60
CA ASP A 91 34.08 -39.44 -1.64
C ASP A 91 34.37 -38.17 -0.84
N ASP A 92 35.63 -37.89 -0.53
CA ASP A 92 36.08 -36.65 0.12
C ASP A 92 35.60 -35.38 -0.62
N GLN A 93 35.72 -35.34 -1.95
CA GLN A 93 35.25 -34.24 -2.79
C GLN A 93 33.74 -34.09 -2.73
N VAL A 94 33.00 -35.21 -2.68
CA VAL A 94 31.54 -35.21 -2.52
C VAL A 94 31.16 -34.68 -1.13
N ARG A 95 31.84 -35.14 -0.07
CA ARG A 95 31.59 -34.73 1.32
C ARG A 95 31.78 -33.23 1.53
N VAL A 96 32.83 -32.63 0.97
CA VAL A 96 33.08 -31.18 1.07
C VAL A 96 31.86 -30.38 0.56
N LYS A 97 31.36 -30.71 -0.64
CA LYS A 97 30.24 -29.99 -1.25
C LYS A 97 28.92 -30.28 -0.55
N ALA A 98 28.68 -31.51 -0.11
CA ALA A 98 27.48 -31.88 0.63
C ALA A 98 27.41 -31.18 2.00
N LEU A 99 28.51 -31.16 2.75
CA LEU A 99 28.59 -30.45 4.04
C LEU A 99 28.44 -28.93 3.88
N ALA A 100 29.06 -28.35 2.84
CA ALA A 100 28.90 -26.92 2.55
C ALA A 100 27.43 -26.59 2.24
N ALA A 101 26.74 -27.45 1.49
CA ALA A 101 25.31 -27.30 1.23
C ALA A 101 24.48 -27.38 2.51
N SER A 102 24.67 -28.42 3.34
CA SER A 102 23.95 -28.59 4.60
C SER A 102 24.13 -27.40 5.54
N ALA A 103 25.37 -26.97 5.77
CA ALA A 103 25.67 -25.86 6.67
C ALA A 103 25.10 -24.53 6.14
N THR A 104 25.12 -24.32 4.82
CA THR A 104 24.57 -23.09 4.22
C THR A 104 23.03 -23.10 4.25
N TYR A 105 22.36 -24.25 4.08
CA TYR A 105 20.91 -24.35 4.27
C TYR A 105 20.50 -24.11 5.73
N GLN A 106 21.22 -24.67 6.69
CA GLN A 106 20.99 -24.39 8.12
C GLN A 106 21.12 -22.89 8.40
N ARG A 107 22.15 -22.24 7.85
CA ARG A 107 22.32 -20.80 7.98
C ARG A 107 21.18 -20.01 7.33
N ALA A 108 20.69 -20.44 6.17
CA ALA A 108 19.55 -19.81 5.50
C ALA A 108 18.26 -19.92 6.33
N LEU A 109 18.03 -21.05 6.98
CA LEU A 109 16.90 -21.28 7.88
C LEU A 109 16.99 -20.37 9.11
N GLU A 110 18.13 -20.33 9.79
CA GLU A 110 18.37 -19.43 10.94
C GLU A 110 18.18 -17.96 10.56
N HIS A 111 18.74 -17.56 9.41
CA HIS A 111 18.63 -16.19 8.92
C HIS A 111 17.17 -15.84 8.60
N THR A 112 16.43 -16.76 8.01
CA THR A 112 15.00 -16.58 7.70
C THR A 112 14.17 -16.33 8.96
N LEU A 113 14.43 -17.05 10.05
CA LEU A 113 13.77 -16.82 11.34
C LEU A 113 14.07 -15.41 11.85
N MET A 114 15.35 -15.03 11.90
CA MET A 114 15.77 -13.69 12.31
C MET A 114 15.16 -12.58 11.44
N ALA A 115 15.14 -12.77 10.12
CA ALA A 115 14.58 -11.81 9.18
C ALA A 115 13.06 -11.66 9.37
N ARG A 116 12.33 -12.76 9.56
CA ARG A 116 10.89 -12.74 9.85
C ARG A 116 10.59 -12.02 11.16
N ASP A 117 11.32 -12.33 12.23
CA ASP A 117 11.14 -11.67 13.52
C ASP A 117 11.42 -10.17 13.43
N THR A 118 12.51 -9.80 12.75
CA THR A 118 12.88 -8.39 12.58
C THR A 118 11.87 -7.64 11.71
N LEU A 119 11.33 -8.29 10.68
CA LEU A 119 10.43 -7.67 9.70
C LEU A 119 8.95 -7.88 10.00
N ALA A 120 8.60 -8.46 11.15
CA ALA A 120 7.21 -8.76 11.52
C ALA A 120 6.27 -7.55 11.36
N PRO A 121 6.61 -6.31 11.77
CA PRO A 121 5.74 -5.16 11.55
C PRO A 121 5.49 -4.86 10.07
N SER A 122 6.53 -4.92 9.23
CA SER A 122 6.41 -4.67 7.79
C SER A 122 5.63 -5.78 7.09
N LEU A 123 5.82 -7.04 7.49
CA LEU A 123 5.05 -8.17 6.96
C LEU A 123 3.55 -8.01 7.26
N ALA A 124 3.21 -7.69 8.51
CA ALA A 124 1.82 -7.45 8.91
C ALA A 124 1.21 -6.27 8.14
N HIS A 125 1.97 -5.19 7.92
CA HIS A 125 1.48 -4.06 7.12
C HIS A 125 1.31 -4.42 5.64
N MET A 126 2.19 -5.28 5.08
CA MET A 126 2.06 -5.75 3.70
C MET A 126 0.75 -6.53 3.50
N GLU A 127 0.34 -7.34 4.50
CA GLU A 127 -0.96 -8.02 4.48
C GLU A 127 -2.13 -7.04 4.48
N VAL A 128 -2.02 -5.92 5.21
CA VAL A 128 -3.02 -4.84 5.16
C VAL A 128 -3.12 -4.26 3.75
N LEU A 129 -2.00 -3.90 3.13
CA LEU A 129 -1.97 -3.35 1.76
C LEU A 129 -2.55 -4.33 0.73
N ASN A 130 -2.25 -5.62 0.88
CA ASN A 130 -2.80 -6.68 0.04
C ASN A 130 -4.32 -6.80 0.22
N ARG A 131 -4.80 -6.82 1.47
CA ARG A 131 -6.23 -6.93 1.80
C ARG A 131 -7.06 -5.79 1.21
N ILE A 132 -6.53 -4.56 1.19
CA ILE A 132 -7.20 -3.40 0.59
C ILE A 132 -6.92 -3.26 -0.91
N ASN A 133 -6.25 -4.24 -1.53
CA ASN A 133 -5.89 -4.27 -2.94
C ASN A 133 -5.11 -3.02 -3.40
N SER A 134 -4.21 -2.50 -2.56
CA SER A 134 -3.44 -1.28 -2.86
C SER A 134 -2.72 -1.33 -4.21
N ARG A 135 -2.21 -2.50 -4.62
CA ARG A 135 -1.52 -2.66 -5.92
C ARG A 135 -2.40 -2.28 -7.11
N THR A 136 -3.70 -2.49 -7.02
CA THR A 136 -4.64 -2.20 -8.11
C THR A 136 -4.80 -0.70 -8.32
N TYR A 137 -4.83 0.06 -7.22
CA TYR A 137 -5.09 1.50 -7.24
C TYR A 137 -3.80 2.34 -7.31
N TYR A 138 -2.73 1.85 -6.66
CA TYR A 138 -1.44 2.53 -6.52
C TYR A 138 -0.26 1.57 -6.83
N PRO A 139 -0.15 1.06 -8.07
CA PRO A 139 0.84 0.03 -8.43
C PRO A 139 2.28 0.50 -8.27
N SER A 140 2.59 1.75 -8.62
CA SER A 140 3.94 2.31 -8.52
C SER A 140 4.40 2.45 -7.07
N ASP A 141 3.51 2.90 -6.19
CA ASP A 141 3.85 3.11 -4.77
C ASP A 141 4.03 1.77 -4.06
N VAL A 142 3.18 0.76 -4.37
CA VAL A 142 3.36 -0.60 -3.87
C VAL A 142 4.68 -1.20 -4.38
N ALA A 143 5.03 -1.02 -5.66
CA ALA A 143 6.30 -1.51 -6.20
C ALA A 143 7.51 -0.86 -5.50
N HIS A 144 7.42 0.42 -5.13
CA HIS A 144 8.46 1.08 -4.33
C HIS A 144 8.61 0.45 -2.93
N VAL A 145 7.50 0.23 -2.24
CA VAL A 145 7.47 -0.46 -0.93
C VAL A 145 8.11 -1.86 -1.04
N GLU A 146 7.77 -2.64 -2.06
CA GLU A 146 8.32 -3.98 -2.27
C GLU A 146 9.81 -3.98 -2.57
N SER A 147 10.28 -3.03 -3.39
CA SER A 147 11.70 -2.85 -3.69
C SER A 147 12.48 -2.53 -2.40
N LYS A 148 11.97 -1.61 -1.58
CA LYS A 148 12.59 -1.24 -0.30
C LYS A 148 12.59 -2.42 0.69
N PHE A 149 11.52 -3.18 0.76
CA PHE A 149 11.45 -4.41 1.56
C PHE A 149 12.50 -5.44 1.11
N ALA A 150 12.66 -5.65 -0.20
CA ALA A 150 13.68 -6.55 -0.75
C ALA A 150 15.11 -6.07 -0.43
N ASN A 151 15.37 -4.76 -0.49
CA ASN A 151 16.67 -4.18 -0.14
C ASN A 151 17.01 -4.37 1.35
N ILE A 152 16.01 -4.31 2.23
CA ILE A 152 16.19 -4.59 3.66
C ILE A 152 16.55 -6.05 3.87
N ILE A 153 15.86 -6.99 3.20
CA ILE A 153 16.20 -8.42 3.24
C ILE A 153 17.65 -8.65 2.78
N ALA A 154 18.03 -8.08 1.64
CA ALA A 154 19.40 -8.18 1.14
C ALA A 154 20.43 -7.65 2.15
N THR A 155 20.14 -6.50 2.78
CA THR A 155 21.01 -5.93 3.81
C THR A 155 21.10 -6.82 5.04
N LEU A 156 19.99 -7.36 5.53
CA LEU A 156 19.96 -8.29 6.66
C LEU A 156 20.76 -9.56 6.35
N GLU A 157 20.71 -10.06 5.12
CA GLU A 157 21.46 -11.24 4.68
C GLU A 157 22.96 -10.96 4.60
N THR A 158 23.35 -9.80 4.07
CA THR A 158 24.76 -9.41 4.00
C THR A 158 25.35 -9.17 5.39
N THR A 159 24.66 -8.46 6.28
CA THR A 159 25.23 -8.03 7.57
C THR A 159 25.00 -9.03 8.71
N ALA A 160 23.95 -9.83 8.62
CA ALA A 160 23.39 -10.65 9.71
C ALA A 160 23.10 -9.84 10.99
N ALA A 161 22.89 -8.53 10.87
CA ALA A 161 22.73 -7.62 12.00
C ALA A 161 21.42 -6.82 11.87
N PRO A 162 20.37 -7.13 12.66
CA PRO A 162 19.08 -6.43 12.63
C PRO A 162 19.21 -4.90 12.70
N ALA A 163 20.10 -4.41 13.58
CA ALA A 163 20.36 -2.99 13.80
C ALA A 163 20.81 -2.25 12.53
N SER A 164 21.42 -2.95 11.56
CA SER A 164 21.86 -2.34 10.29
C SER A 164 20.71 -1.86 9.41
N THR A 165 19.47 -2.29 9.68
CA THR A 165 18.29 -1.97 8.87
C THR A 165 17.22 -1.15 9.60
N ALA A 166 17.48 -0.77 10.85
CA ALA A 166 16.48 -0.12 11.70
C ALA A 166 15.92 1.18 11.10
N GLN A 167 16.77 1.99 10.45
CA GLN A 167 16.34 3.22 9.80
C GLN A 167 15.49 2.91 8.55
N SER A 168 15.97 2.02 7.67
CA SER A 168 15.26 1.65 6.45
C SER A 168 13.90 1.00 6.73
N GLN A 169 13.78 0.22 7.81
CA GLN A 169 12.51 -0.34 8.26
C GLN A 169 11.54 0.74 8.72
N ARG A 170 12.02 1.73 9.48
CA ARG A 170 11.19 2.83 9.95
C ARG A 170 10.63 3.63 8.78
N GLU A 171 11.47 3.92 7.79
CA GLU A 171 11.03 4.59 6.58
C GLU A 171 10.10 3.72 5.72
N LEU A 172 10.36 2.42 5.62
CA LEU A 172 9.46 1.49 4.92
C LEU A 172 8.06 1.54 5.53
N LEU A 173 7.94 1.52 6.86
CA LEU A 173 6.63 1.60 7.53
C LEU A 173 5.90 2.93 7.25
N LEU A 174 6.63 4.04 7.13
CA LEU A 174 6.06 5.31 6.72
C LEU A 174 5.55 5.28 5.27
N ASP A 175 6.34 4.69 4.37
CA ASP A 175 5.96 4.51 2.97
C ASP A 175 4.70 3.62 2.86
N MET A 176 4.64 2.53 3.63
CA MET A 176 3.48 1.63 3.69
C MET A 176 2.24 2.33 4.25
N HIS A 177 2.38 3.14 5.31
CA HIS A 177 1.29 3.94 5.85
C HIS A 177 0.76 4.94 4.81
N ALA A 178 1.65 5.61 4.07
CA ALA A 178 1.25 6.54 3.03
C ALA A 178 0.45 5.85 1.90
N VAL A 179 0.86 4.64 1.48
CA VAL A 179 0.10 3.84 0.51
C VAL A 179 -1.26 3.42 1.06
N GLU A 180 -1.32 3.02 2.33
CA GLU A 180 -2.58 2.67 3.00
C GLU A 180 -3.55 3.86 3.00
N VAL A 181 -3.09 5.03 3.47
CA VAL A 181 -3.86 6.28 3.50
C VAL A 181 -4.37 6.66 2.11
N SER A 182 -3.50 6.64 1.09
CA SER A 182 -3.89 6.94 -0.29
C SER A 182 -4.97 5.97 -0.79
N THR A 183 -4.78 4.67 -0.54
CA THR A 183 -5.73 3.63 -0.96
C THR A 183 -7.10 3.80 -0.29
N ILE A 184 -7.12 3.95 1.03
CA ILE A 184 -8.38 4.16 1.77
C ILE A 184 -9.04 5.48 1.36
N GLY A 185 -8.27 6.56 1.23
CA GLY A 185 -8.78 7.85 0.78
C GLY A 185 -9.42 7.77 -0.60
N PHE A 186 -8.82 7.03 -1.53
CA PHE A 186 -9.41 6.77 -2.84
C PHE A 186 -10.71 5.98 -2.73
N LEU A 187 -10.68 4.83 -2.05
CA LEU A 187 -11.86 3.95 -1.92
C LEU A 187 -13.04 4.64 -1.25
N GLN A 188 -12.78 5.43 -0.21
CA GLN A 188 -13.83 6.00 0.64
C GLN A 188 -14.26 7.40 0.21
N LEU A 189 -13.35 8.24 -0.29
CA LEU A 189 -13.62 9.67 -0.45
C LEU A 189 -13.63 10.15 -1.90
N GLN A 190 -13.27 9.32 -2.88
CA GLN A 190 -13.15 9.75 -4.28
C GLN A 190 -14.46 10.33 -4.84
N LYS A 191 -15.61 9.75 -4.48
CA LYS A 191 -16.92 10.26 -4.90
C LYS A 191 -17.14 11.71 -4.42
N VAL A 192 -16.91 11.99 -3.15
CA VAL A 192 -17.07 13.34 -2.56
C VAL A 192 -16.04 14.30 -3.14
N ARG A 193 -14.79 13.87 -3.33
CA ARG A 193 -13.74 14.67 -3.98
C ARG A 193 -14.16 15.11 -5.37
N ASN A 194 -14.73 14.20 -6.17
CA ASN A 194 -15.25 14.53 -7.50
C ASN A 194 -16.41 15.53 -7.42
N GLN A 195 -17.35 15.37 -6.49
CA GLN A 195 -18.44 16.33 -6.28
C GLN A 195 -17.92 17.73 -5.89
N MET A 196 -16.96 17.80 -4.97
CA MET A 196 -16.33 19.05 -4.57
C MET A 196 -15.55 19.70 -5.71
N LYS A 197 -14.90 18.91 -6.56
CA LYS A 197 -14.28 19.41 -7.79
C LYS A 197 -15.31 20.04 -8.71
N ASN A 198 -16.44 19.37 -8.96
CA ASN A 198 -17.50 19.90 -9.82
C ASN A 198 -18.09 21.21 -9.28
N LEU A 199 -18.33 21.29 -7.97
CA LEU A 199 -18.77 22.52 -7.30
C LEU A 199 -17.75 23.65 -7.51
N LYS A 200 -16.47 23.36 -7.34
CA LYS A 200 -15.39 24.34 -7.55
C LYS A 200 -15.35 24.82 -9.00
N ASP A 201 -15.42 23.90 -9.97
CA ASP A 201 -15.43 24.21 -11.40
C ASP A 201 -16.64 25.07 -11.78
N ALA A 202 -17.78 24.90 -11.10
CA ALA A 202 -18.99 25.70 -11.24
C ALA A 202 -18.99 26.98 -10.38
N ASN A 203 -17.81 27.45 -9.93
CA ASN A 203 -17.63 28.69 -9.16
C ASN A 203 -18.42 28.75 -7.83
N ALA A 204 -18.74 27.62 -7.22
CA ALA A 204 -19.51 27.55 -5.98
C ALA A 204 -18.88 28.33 -4.82
N ALA A 205 -17.55 28.41 -4.77
CA ALA A 205 -16.84 29.17 -3.73
C ALA A 205 -17.22 30.65 -3.71
N THR A 206 -17.60 31.20 -4.87
CA THR A 206 -18.02 32.60 -5.02
C THR A 206 -19.53 32.75 -4.88
N LEU A 207 -20.28 31.87 -5.54
CA LEU A 207 -21.74 31.98 -5.65
C LEU A 207 -22.46 31.53 -4.37
N ILE A 208 -21.93 30.52 -3.67
CA ILE A 208 -22.53 29.90 -2.49
C ILE A 208 -21.49 29.71 -1.35
N PRO A 209 -20.77 30.77 -0.94
CA PRO A 209 -19.57 30.65 -0.10
C PRO A 209 -19.81 29.94 1.23
N ARG A 210 -21.00 30.10 1.83
CA ARG A 210 -21.36 29.45 3.10
C ARG A 210 -21.50 27.94 2.93
N SER A 211 -22.33 27.49 1.99
CA SER A 211 -22.56 26.06 1.72
C SER A 211 -21.30 25.37 1.22
N TYR A 212 -20.55 26.02 0.33
CA TYR A 212 -19.27 25.48 -0.17
C TYR A 212 -18.24 25.32 0.95
N LYS A 213 -18.10 26.30 1.85
CA LYS A 213 -17.18 26.21 3.00
C LYS A 213 -17.54 25.08 3.96
N THR A 214 -18.83 24.85 4.20
CA THR A 214 -19.30 23.72 5.02
C THR A 214 -18.94 22.37 4.37
N ALA A 215 -19.20 22.22 3.07
CA ALA A 215 -18.85 21.00 2.33
C ALA A 215 -17.32 20.77 2.29
N ALA A 216 -16.53 21.81 2.08
CA ALA A 216 -15.07 21.73 2.11
C ALA A 216 -14.54 21.33 3.49
N LYS A 217 -15.12 21.89 4.57
CA LYS A 217 -14.71 21.56 5.94
C LYS A 217 -15.01 20.10 6.29
N THR A 218 -16.20 19.61 5.94
CA THR A 218 -16.59 18.22 6.23
C THR A 218 -15.74 17.22 5.45
N LEU A 219 -15.44 17.48 4.18
CA LEU A 219 -14.48 16.67 3.42
C LEU A 219 -13.08 16.70 4.07
N ALA A 220 -12.57 17.87 4.44
CA ALA A 220 -11.26 17.99 5.07
C ALA A 220 -11.18 17.22 6.41
N SER A 221 -12.26 17.19 7.20
CA SER A 221 -12.33 16.36 8.41
C SER A 221 -12.27 14.87 8.12
N ALA A 222 -12.95 14.40 7.05
CA ALA A 222 -12.85 13.00 6.63
C ALA A 222 -11.43 12.64 6.16
N GLU A 223 -10.79 13.53 5.40
CA GLU A 223 -9.42 13.34 4.93
C GLU A 223 -8.39 13.32 6.07
N ASP A 224 -8.52 14.21 7.05
CA ASP A 224 -7.66 14.24 8.24
C ASP A 224 -7.81 12.96 9.08
N LEU A 225 -9.04 12.43 9.20
CA LEU A 225 -9.26 11.16 9.88
C LEU A 225 -8.60 9.99 9.14
N VAL A 226 -8.74 9.91 7.82
CA VAL A 226 -8.08 8.87 7.01
C VAL A 226 -6.55 8.97 7.15
N GLN A 227 -5.99 10.19 7.18
CA GLN A 227 -4.55 10.40 7.33
C GLN A 227 -4.02 9.88 8.68
N LYS A 228 -4.76 10.12 9.77
CA LYS A 228 -4.36 9.77 11.13
C LYS A 228 -4.64 8.31 11.46
N THR A 229 -5.81 7.82 11.07
CA THR A 229 -6.34 6.51 11.46
C THR A 229 -7.07 5.88 10.27
N PRO A 230 -6.35 5.42 9.22
CA PRO A 230 -6.95 4.86 8.00
C PRO A 230 -7.76 3.57 8.24
N ARG A 231 -7.64 2.98 9.43
CA ARG A 231 -8.33 1.75 9.85
C ARG A 231 -9.60 2.00 10.67
N ALA A 232 -9.95 3.25 10.94
CA ALA A 232 -11.16 3.64 11.68
C ALA A 232 -12.40 3.58 10.76
N GLU A 233 -12.76 2.37 10.31
CA GLU A 233 -13.75 2.15 9.24
C GLU A 233 -15.11 2.81 9.53
N ALA A 234 -15.61 2.69 10.76
CA ALA A 234 -16.91 3.23 11.16
C ALA A 234 -16.90 4.77 11.22
N GLU A 235 -15.86 5.36 11.79
CA GLU A 235 -15.70 6.81 11.91
C GLU A 235 -15.47 7.45 10.53
N ILE A 236 -14.67 6.81 9.67
CA ILE A 236 -14.47 7.23 8.27
C ILE A 236 -15.80 7.18 7.52
N ALA A 237 -16.59 6.11 7.66
CA ALA A 237 -17.89 6.00 7.01
C ALA A 237 -18.86 7.12 7.44
N SER A 238 -18.90 7.44 8.74
CA SER A 238 -19.72 8.53 9.27
C SER A 238 -19.29 9.90 8.73
N LEU A 239 -18.00 10.22 8.73
CA LEU A 239 -17.52 11.50 8.18
C LEU A 239 -17.68 11.58 6.66
N ARG A 240 -17.52 10.46 5.94
CA ARG A 240 -17.81 10.37 4.51
C ARG A 240 -19.27 10.72 4.23
N GLU A 241 -20.21 10.15 4.98
CA GLU A 241 -21.64 10.44 4.81
C GLU A 241 -21.95 11.93 5.07
N GLN A 242 -21.40 12.51 6.14
CA GLN A 242 -21.55 13.94 6.42
C GLN A 242 -21.00 14.82 5.29
N ALA A 243 -19.86 14.44 4.71
CA ALA A 243 -19.27 15.13 3.57
C ALA A 243 -20.10 14.97 2.29
N GLU A 244 -20.65 13.77 2.03
CA GLU A 244 -21.59 13.51 0.93
C GLU A 244 -22.84 14.38 1.03
N VAL A 245 -23.47 14.42 2.21
CA VAL A 245 -24.66 15.24 2.47
C VAL A 245 -24.35 16.73 2.28
N SER A 246 -23.22 17.20 2.82
CA SER A 246 -22.84 18.61 2.71
C SER A 246 -22.53 19.02 1.26
N ALA A 247 -21.85 18.17 0.51
CA ALA A 247 -21.57 18.40 -0.92
C ALA A 247 -22.85 18.37 -1.76
N ALA A 248 -23.76 17.43 -1.50
CA ALA A 248 -25.06 17.36 -2.16
C ALA A 248 -25.91 18.61 -1.87
N HIS A 249 -25.95 19.05 -0.60
CA HIS A 249 -26.62 20.28 -0.23
C HIS A 249 -26.03 21.50 -0.95
N ALA A 250 -24.70 21.63 -1.01
CA ALA A 250 -24.05 22.70 -1.76
C ALA A 250 -24.43 22.66 -3.25
N GLN A 251 -24.54 21.48 -3.87
CA GLN A 251 -24.96 21.34 -5.26
C GLN A 251 -26.40 21.84 -5.49
N VAL A 252 -27.32 21.51 -4.59
CA VAL A 252 -28.71 22.00 -4.64
C VAL A 252 -28.75 23.53 -4.52
N ILE A 253 -28.05 24.09 -3.53
CA ILE A 253 -28.03 25.55 -3.32
C ILE A 253 -27.40 26.28 -4.52
N LEU A 254 -26.34 25.72 -5.12
CA LEU A 254 -25.75 26.29 -6.33
C LEU A 254 -26.75 26.32 -7.49
N SER A 255 -27.50 25.24 -7.69
CA SER A 255 -28.54 25.19 -8.72
C SER A 255 -29.59 26.27 -8.51
N MET A 256 -30.05 26.47 -7.27
CA MET A 256 -31.04 27.49 -6.94
C MET A 256 -30.50 28.92 -7.11
N VAL A 257 -29.24 29.15 -6.72
CA VAL A 257 -28.58 30.45 -6.91
C VAL A 257 -28.40 30.76 -8.39
N ASN A 258 -27.96 29.80 -9.21
CA ASN A 258 -27.82 30.02 -10.65
C ASN A 258 -29.17 30.36 -11.28
N GLU A 259 -30.24 29.65 -10.92
CA GLU A 259 -31.58 29.98 -11.42
C GLU A 259 -32.04 31.38 -11.02
N THR A 260 -31.65 31.83 -9.81
CA THR A 260 -31.93 33.18 -9.33
C THR A 260 -31.12 34.23 -10.10
N LEU A 261 -29.87 33.94 -10.44
CA LEU A 261 -29.00 34.84 -11.20
C LEU A 261 -29.43 34.93 -12.68
N ASP A 262 -30.00 33.86 -13.23
CA ASP A 262 -30.54 33.81 -14.59
C ASP A 262 -31.98 34.38 -14.68
N ALA A 263 -32.57 34.76 -13.55
CA ALA A 263 -33.93 35.30 -13.51
C ALA A 263 -34.03 36.70 -14.15
N ASN A 264 -35.10 36.92 -14.90
CA ASN A 264 -35.47 38.16 -15.57
C ASN A 264 -36.96 38.47 -15.37
N SER A 265 -37.47 39.53 -16.00
CA SER A 265 -38.88 39.95 -15.87
C SER A 265 -39.89 38.85 -16.22
N ASP A 266 -39.51 37.92 -17.08
CA ASP A 266 -40.43 36.94 -17.66
C ASP A 266 -40.56 35.69 -16.79
N ASN A 267 -39.57 35.40 -15.93
CA ASN A 267 -39.52 34.18 -15.13
C ASN A 267 -39.36 34.42 -13.61
N ALA A 268 -39.12 35.66 -13.16
CA ALA A 268 -38.93 35.97 -11.74
C ALA A 268 -40.17 35.63 -10.89
N GLU A 269 -41.38 35.96 -11.36
CA GLU A 269 -42.63 35.62 -10.66
C GLU A 269 -42.79 34.11 -10.52
N ALA A 270 -42.48 33.35 -11.59
CA ALA A 270 -42.57 31.90 -11.57
C ALA A 270 -41.63 31.25 -10.54
N LEU A 271 -40.43 31.82 -10.34
CA LEU A 271 -39.48 31.37 -9.33
C LEU A 271 -40.01 31.58 -7.89
N VAL A 272 -40.61 32.74 -7.63
CA VAL A 272 -41.23 33.06 -6.33
C VAL A 272 -42.44 32.16 -6.07
N LEU A 273 -43.35 32.03 -7.04
CA LEU A 273 -44.54 31.18 -6.93
C LEU A 273 -44.19 29.70 -6.73
N ARG A 274 -43.08 29.22 -7.30
CA ARG A 274 -42.61 27.85 -7.04
C ARG A 274 -42.18 27.66 -5.59
N THR A 275 -41.50 28.65 -5.01
CA THR A 275 -41.08 28.61 -3.60
C THR A 275 -42.28 28.66 -2.65
N GLU A 276 -43.27 29.52 -2.95
CA GLU A 276 -44.55 29.56 -2.22
C GLU A 276 -45.26 28.19 -2.28
N ARG A 277 -45.29 27.57 -3.46
CA ARG A 277 -45.93 26.26 -3.65
C ARG A 277 -45.31 25.17 -2.79
N TRP A 278 -44.02 25.23 -2.48
CA TRP A 278 -43.40 24.28 -1.57
C TRP A 278 -43.96 24.40 -0.15
N LEU A 279 -44.06 25.63 0.39
CA LEU A 279 -44.67 25.89 1.69
C LEU A 279 -46.15 25.50 1.71
N TYR A 280 -46.89 25.82 0.65
CA TYR A 280 -48.29 25.42 0.50
C TYR A 280 -48.48 23.90 0.48
N ASN A 281 -47.61 23.16 -0.19
CA ASN A 281 -47.69 21.69 -0.20
C ASN A 281 -47.47 21.10 1.21
N ILE A 282 -46.57 21.69 2.00
CA ILE A 282 -46.35 21.31 3.40
C ILE A 282 -47.60 21.63 4.23
N ALA A 283 -48.15 22.85 4.09
CA ALA A 283 -49.38 23.27 4.73
C ALA A 283 -50.55 22.31 4.43
N GLY A 284 -50.74 21.96 3.17
CA GLY A 284 -51.77 21.02 2.72
C GLY A 284 -51.60 19.62 3.30
N ALA A 285 -50.37 19.10 3.37
CA ALA A 285 -50.09 17.81 4.00
C ALA A 285 -50.41 17.81 5.51
N LEU A 286 -50.19 18.94 6.18
CA LEU A 286 -50.51 19.16 7.59
C LEU A 286 -51.99 19.53 7.83
N LYS A 287 -52.79 19.71 6.77
CA LYS A 287 -54.16 20.24 6.83
C LYS A 287 -54.24 21.61 7.52
N TYR A 288 -53.18 22.40 7.40
CA TYR A 288 -53.11 23.76 7.93
C TYR A 288 -53.95 24.72 7.05
N PRO A 289 -54.56 25.78 7.62
CA PRO A 289 -55.27 26.79 6.82
C PRO A 289 -54.39 27.42 5.75
N ASP A 290 -55.02 27.93 4.67
CA ASP A 290 -54.29 28.62 3.61
C ASP A 290 -53.72 29.95 4.10
N ILE A 291 -52.41 29.99 4.27
CA ILE A 291 -51.65 31.13 4.79
C ILE A 291 -50.80 31.82 3.72
N ARG A 292 -51.04 31.56 2.43
CA ARG A 292 -50.24 32.15 1.33
C ARG A 292 -50.29 33.68 1.25
N HIS A 293 -51.28 34.29 1.91
CA HIS A 293 -51.40 35.74 2.04
C HIS A 293 -50.37 36.37 2.99
N LEU A 294 -49.65 35.57 3.80
CA LEU A 294 -48.61 36.02 4.71
C LEU A 294 -47.23 36.04 4.04
N PRO A 295 -46.27 36.85 4.52
CA PRO A 295 -44.87 36.74 4.13
C PRO A 295 -44.32 35.31 4.32
N MET A 296 -43.44 34.84 3.44
CA MET A 296 -42.95 33.45 3.44
C MET A 296 -42.24 33.03 4.75
N ASP A 297 -41.54 33.96 5.40
CA ASP A 297 -40.91 33.74 6.71
C ASP A 297 -41.95 33.53 7.81
N GLU A 298 -43.07 34.25 7.77
CA GLU A 298 -44.20 34.06 8.66
C GLU A 298 -44.95 32.75 8.36
N GLN A 299 -45.16 32.42 7.08
CA GLN A 299 -45.71 31.12 6.67
C GLN A 299 -44.86 29.97 7.23
N SER A 300 -43.53 30.05 7.07
CA SER A 300 -42.61 29.03 7.57
C SER A 300 -42.67 28.88 9.09
N ARG A 301 -42.82 29.97 9.85
CA ARG A 301 -42.89 29.93 11.32
C ARG A 301 -44.17 29.26 11.79
N GLN A 302 -45.32 29.68 11.26
CA GLN A 302 -46.61 29.11 11.65
C GLN A 302 -46.73 27.62 11.30
N LEU A 303 -46.14 27.19 10.17
CA LEU A 303 -46.06 25.78 9.84
C LEU A 303 -45.18 25.00 10.82
N ALA A 304 -44.06 25.57 11.26
CA ALA A 304 -43.20 24.93 12.26
C ALA A 304 -43.92 24.79 13.61
N ASP A 305 -44.56 25.86 14.10
CA ASP A 305 -45.34 25.84 15.35
C ASP A 305 -46.46 24.79 15.28
N GLY A 306 -47.18 24.73 14.16
CA GLY A 306 -48.23 23.73 13.93
C GLY A 306 -47.71 22.29 13.92
N ILE A 307 -46.49 22.04 13.43
CA ILE A 307 -45.85 20.72 13.50
C ILE A 307 -45.50 20.35 14.94
N GLU A 308 -44.95 21.28 15.71
CA GLU A 308 -44.61 21.03 17.12
C GLU A 308 -45.86 20.68 17.94
N GLU A 309 -46.97 21.39 17.75
CA GLU A 309 -48.24 21.08 18.41
C GLU A 309 -48.76 19.67 18.06
N LEU A 310 -48.56 19.22 16.82
CA LEU A 310 -48.95 17.87 16.39
C LEU A 310 -48.07 16.78 17.01
N LEU A 311 -46.78 17.04 17.21
CA LEU A 311 -45.83 16.09 17.82
C LEU A 311 -45.95 16.00 19.34
N GLN A 312 -46.53 17.03 19.99
CA GLN A 312 -46.77 17.06 21.44
C GLN A 312 -48.10 16.41 21.87
N ARG A 313 -48.94 15.98 20.92
CA ARG A 313 -50.21 15.28 21.14
C ARG A 313 -50.06 13.78 20.94
#